data_AF-A0A7X6A8V5-F1
#
_entry.id   AF-A0A7X6A8V5-F1
#
_cell.length_a   1.000
_cell.length_b   1.000
_cell.length_c   1.000
_cell.angle_alpha   90.00
_cell.angle_beta   90.00
_cell.angle_gamma   90.00
#
_symmetry.space_group_name_H-M   'P 1'
#
loop_
_entity.id
_entity.type
_entity.pdbx_description
1 polymer ?
#
loop_
_entity_poly.entity_id
_entity_poly.type
_entity_poly.pdbx_seq_one_letter_code
_entity_poly.pdbx_strand_id
1 'polypeptide(L)'
;RAYRNELAIEDVVQRAVDSGLVFVGDFHAVPEYARWVADLLDRLAVRGTSVCLGVEFVFTRQQRLLARRQTGEIDDATLHRRMHYREEWGYPWSGYRDLLDRAKQYAIPVEALDLPPRVGFDGLRRRDAHAGRRVADLVASDPDRCLVVLYGESHVTPRHLPAEAGKALRKRGIEREPLIVFQNPDAIYWQRVEEGADLASPVEIDDRTVAVFHTTPLEKYEAYRQVLDRWQSDLPHDEEIDLTPAVHHLIGVLAEWIGIRPERRRLKHRAGWSEELVDAYPEVYSGPEANELLAPILTEQGRSRQEISEARRRLKETGALYESRSNTMFLTRYLPGPAAGEAARFLRAALTGRLFIPVEDFADDKSQTAYGAAYTEALAHLGARLVDPACDPGSARRHVAAGSGRRGPRGNPSIWLEKHRALERSAVEGPDELLRDALRGSRVLRRRLARELGERLGNALLDRVRAGRLEKKDLRRLFTRPLSPAHAARDVLVLLRG
;
A
#
# COMPACT_ATOMS: atom_id res chain seq x y z
N ARG A 1 -13.09 -0.55 -10.65
CA ARG A 1 -14.36 -0.09 -11.30
C ARG A 1 -14.95 -1.32 -11.99
N ALA A 2 -16.27 -1.41 -12.18
CA ALA A 2 -16.81 -2.37 -13.14
C ALA A 2 -16.47 -1.89 -14.56
N TYR A 3 -16.23 -2.82 -15.49
CA TYR A 3 -16.05 -2.50 -16.92
C TYR A 3 -17.44 -2.33 -17.59
N ARG A 4 -17.48 -1.62 -18.73
CA ARG A 4 -18.70 -1.29 -19.47
C ARG A 4 -18.99 -2.29 -20.58
N ASN A 5 -17.99 -2.57 -21.42
CA ASN A 5 -18.10 -3.38 -22.62
C ASN A 5 -16.83 -4.22 -22.82
N GLU A 6 -16.96 -5.36 -23.46
CA GLU A 6 -15.82 -6.08 -24.05
C GLU A 6 -15.39 -5.40 -25.37
N LEU A 7 -14.12 -5.49 -25.70
CA LEU A 7 -13.50 -4.90 -26.88
C LEU A 7 -12.70 -5.96 -27.63
N ALA A 8 -12.55 -5.80 -28.94
CA ALA A 8 -11.50 -6.49 -29.68
C ALA A 8 -10.15 -5.77 -29.48
N ILE A 9 -9.04 -6.50 -29.63
CA ILE A 9 -7.70 -5.89 -29.58
C ILE A 9 -7.54 -4.77 -30.61
N GLU A 10 -8.16 -4.91 -31.78
CA GLU A 10 -8.11 -3.91 -32.84
C GLU A 10 -8.84 -2.60 -32.46
N ASP A 11 -9.83 -2.65 -31.57
CA ASP A 11 -10.48 -1.45 -31.02
C ASP A 11 -9.51 -0.69 -30.10
N VAL A 12 -8.71 -1.40 -29.30
CA VAL A 12 -7.69 -0.80 -28.44
C VAL A 12 -6.61 -0.12 -29.30
N VAL A 13 -6.16 -0.80 -30.37
CA VAL A 13 -5.18 -0.22 -31.31
C VAL A 13 -5.76 1.01 -32.01
N GLN A 14 -7.02 0.97 -32.45
CA GLN A 14 -7.64 2.13 -33.09
C GLN A 14 -7.73 3.32 -32.13
N ARG A 15 -8.15 3.09 -30.88
CA ARG A 15 -8.19 4.15 -29.85
C ARG A 15 -6.81 4.73 -29.56
N ALA A 16 -5.75 3.92 -29.62
CA ALA A 16 -4.37 4.38 -29.46
C ALA A 16 -3.91 5.28 -30.62
N VAL A 17 -4.33 4.97 -31.85
CA VAL A 17 -4.11 5.83 -33.03
C VAL A 17 -4.86 7.15 -32.86
N ASP A 18 -6.16 7.08 -32.52
CA ASP A 18 -7.03 8.25 -32.41
C ASP A 18 -6.60 9.21 -31.29
N SER A 19 -6.07 8.68 -30.17
CA SER A 19 -5.61 9.51 -29.05
C SER A 19 -4.27 10.20 -29.32
N GLY A 20 -3.37 9.55 -30.08
CA GLY A 20 -1.99 10.01 -30.30
C GLY A 20 -1.12 10.12 -29.04
N LEU A 21 -1.65 9.75 -27.88
CA LEU A 21 -0.95 9.68 -26.59
C LEU A 21 -1.56 8.54 -25.78
N VAL A 22 -0.72 7.57 -25.40
CA VAL A 22 -1.14 6.35 -24.72
C VAL A 22 -0.28 6.14 -23.50
N PHE A 23 -0.89 6.01 -22.32
CA PHE A 23 -0.20 5.58 -21.11
C PHE A 23 -0.53 4.12 -20.83
N VAL A 24 0.49 3.29 -20.66
CA VAL A 24 0.35 1.85 -20.41
C VAL A 24 0.99 1.52 -19.07
N GLY A 25 0.21 0.94 -18.16
CA GLY A 25 0.66 0.57 -16.82
C GLY A 25 1.62 -0.61 -16.84
N ASP A 26 2.73 -0.52 -16.10
CA ASP A 26 3.75 -1.56 -15.98
C ASP A 26 3.77 -2.15 -14.58
N PHE A 27 3.68 -3.47 -14.47
CA PHE A 27 3.94 -4.18 -13.23
C PHE A 27 5.32 -4.83 -13.38
N HIS A 28 6.34 -4.10 -12.97
CA HIS A 28 7.73 -4.32 -13.37
C HIS A 28 8.28 -5.73 -13.14
N ALA A 29 7.72 -6.48 -12.18
CA ALA A 29 8.11 -7.85 -11.89
C ALA A 29 7.72 -8.86 -12.99
N VAL A 30 6.80 -8.50 -13.88
CA VAL A 30 6.22 -9.40 -14.89
C VAL A 30 6.67 -8.95 -16.29
N PRO A 31 7.61 -9.66 -16.94
CA PRO A 31 8.11 -9.33 -18.28
C PRO A 31 7.02 -9.15 -19.35
N GLU A 32 5.90 -9.85 -19.21
CA GLU A 32 4.79 -9.87 -20.15
C GLU A 32 4.15 -8.49 -20.29
N TYR A 33 4.23 -7.61 -19.28
CA TYR A 33 3.73 -6.24 -19.35
C TYR A 33 4.50 -5.40 -20.39
N ALA A 34 5.82 -5.52 -20.44
CA ALA A 34 6.64 -4.85 -21.44
C ALA A 34 6.51 -5.51 -22.83
N ARG A 35 6.35 -6.85 -22.89
CA ARG A 35 6.13 -7.57 -24.15
C ARG A 35 4.79 -7.23 -24.81
N TRP A 36 3.74 -7.04 -24.01
CA TRP A 36 2.46 -6.59 -24.53
C TRP A 36 2.59 -5.20 -25.18
N VAL A 37 3.37 -4.29 -24.59
CA VAL A 37 3.67 -2.99 -25.22
C VAL A 37 4.47 -3.18 -26.51
N ALA A 38 5.40 -4.14 -26.57
CA ALA A 38 6.11 -4.48 -27.80
C ALA A 38 5.13 -4.93 -28.90
N ASP A 39 4.13 -5.76 -28.58
CA ASP A 39 3.07 -6.15 -29.52
C ASP A 39 2.22 -4.94 -29.96
N LEU A 40 1.91 -4.01 -29.05
CA LEU A 40 1.22 -2.77 -29.40
C LEU A 40 2.05 -1.92 -30.39
N LEU A 41 3.36 -1.79 -30.17
CA LEU A 41 4.25 -1.07 -31.09
C LEU A 41 4.25 -1.70 -32.49
N ASP A 42 4.25 -3.04 -32.56
CA ASP A 42 4.17 -3.79 -33.81
C ASP A 42 2.89 -3.45 -34.58
N ARG A 43 1.74 -3.53 -33.92
CA ARG A 43 0.42 -3.25 -34.52
C ARG A 43 0.31 -1.81 -35.01
N LEU A 44 0.82 -0.85 -34.23
CA LEU A 44 0.85 0.56 -34.63
C LEU A 44 1.77 0.79 -35.83
N ALA A 45 2.96 0.19 -35.83
CA ALA A 45 3.93 0.31 -36.92
C ALA A 45 3.43 -0.32 -38.23
N VAL A 46 2.82 -1.51 -38.17
CA VAL A 46 2.23 -2.20 -39.34
C VAL A 46 1.10 -1.37 -39.97
N ARG A 47 0.36 -0.60 -39.16
CA ARG A 47 -0.65 0.35 -39.64
C ARG A 47 -0.06 1.66 -40.19
N GLY A 48 1.26 1.81 -40.22
CA GLY A 48 1.93 3.02 -40.68
C GLY A 48 1.84 4.19 -39.70
N THR A 49 1.49 3.95 -38.44
CA THR A 49 1.45 5.01 -37.41
C THR A 49 2.89 5.41 -37.07
N SER A 50 3.19 6.71 -37.09
CA SER A 50 4.45 7.23 -36.56
C SER A 50 4.43 7.14 -35.04
N VAL A 51 5.34 6.38 -34.43
CA VAL A 51 5.35 6.11 -32.98
C VAL A 51 6.62 6.60 -32.32
N CYS A 52 6.51 7.08 -31.08
CA CYS A 52 7.62 7.23 -30.14
C CYS A 52 7.29 6.45 -28.86
N LEU A 53 8.30 5.80 -28.27
CA LEU A 53 8.18 5.08 -27.01
C LEU A 53 8.83 5.88 -25.87
N GLY A 54 8.07 6.19 -24.83
CA GLY A 54 8.57 6.74 -23.57
C GLY A 54 8.70 5.64 -22.49
N VAL A 55 9.82 5.58 -21.78
CA VAL A 55 10.09 4.52 -20.77
C VAL A 55 10.49 5.07 -19.40
N GLU A 56 10.05 4.39 -18.34
CA GLU A 56 10.39 4.71 -16.95
C GLU A 56 11.74 4.14 -16.49
N PHE A 57 12.10 2.93 -16.90
CA PHE A 57 13.23 2.20 -16.30
C PHE A 57 14.60 2.85 -16.57
N VAL A 58 14.66 3.87 -17.43
CA VAL A 58 15.85 4.68 -17.72
C VAL A 58 15.62 6.13 -17.27
N PHE A 59 16.61 6.73 -16.58
CA PHE A 59 16.55 8.14 -16.22
C PHE A 59 16.84 9.06 -17.42
N THR A 60 16.25 10.25 -17.44
CA THR A 60 16.51 11.26 -18.49
C THR A 60 18.01 11.60 -18.63
N ARG A 61 18.76 11.66 -17.51
CA ARG A 61 20.22 11.89 -17.52
C ARG A 61 21.00 10.80 -18.27
N GLN A 62 20.40 9.63 -18.47
CA GLN A 62 20.96 8.46 -19.15
C GLN A 62 20.47 8.31 -20.60
N GLN A 63 19.72 9.28 -21.17
CA GLN A 63 19.18 9.21 -22.53
C GLN A 63 20.24 8.89 -23.60
N ARG A 64 21.46 9.41 -23.43
CA ARG A 64 22.59 9.11 -24.34
C ARG A 64 22.98 7.63 -24.33
N LEU A 65 22.90 6.94 -23.19
CA LEU A 65 23.20 5.50 -23.11
C LEU A 65 22.11 4.69 -23.82
N LEU A 66 20.85 5.06 -23.62
CA LEU A 66 19.71 4.43 -24.30
C LEU A 66 19.81 4.59 -25.82
N ALA A 67 20.12 5.79 -26.31
CA ALA A 67 20.32 6.04 -27.73
C ALA A 67 21.45 5.18 -28.33
N ARG A 68 22.61 5.10 -27.65
CA ARG A 68 23.75 4.26 -28.07
C ARG A 68 23.41 2.77 -28.09
N ARG A 69 22.54 2.32 -27.19
CA ARG A 69 22.01 0.95 -27.21
C ARG A 69 21.15 0.75 -28.45
N GLN A 70 20.20 1.64 -28.72
CA GLN A 70 19.29 1.53 -29.86
C GLN A 70 20.02 1.55 -31.21
N THR A 71 21.12 2.30 -31.34
CA THR A 71 21.97 2.26 -32.54
C THR A 71 22.85 1.01 -32.63
N GLY A 72 22.99 0.23 -31.55
CA GLY A 72 23.86 -0.94 -31.47
C GLY A 72 25.32 -0.62 -31.14
N GLU A 73 25.64 0.61 -30.72
CA GLU A 73 26.99 1.01 -30.32
C GLU A 73 27.40 0.37 -28.98
N ILE A 74 26.44 0.09 -28.10
CA ILE A 74 26.66 -0.66 -26.85
C ILE A 74 25.67 -1.81 -26.73
N ASP A 75 26.12 -2.90 -26.09
CA ASP A 75 25.28 -4.04 -25.73
C ASP A 75 24.53 -3.82 -24.41
N ASP A 76 23.58 -4.71 -24.10
CA ASP A 76 22.78 -4.62 -22.88
C ASP A 76 23.63 -4.77 -21.61
N ALA A 77 24.69 -5.60 -21.66
CA ALA A 77 25.60 -5.75 -20.52
C ALA A 77 26.30 -4.42 -20.20
N THR A 78 26.73 -3.68 -21.21
CA THR A 78 27.33 -2.35 -21.04
C THR A 78 26.31 -1.30 -20.63
N LEU A 79 25.09 -1.34 -21.17
CA LEU A 79 24.00 -0.48 -20.72
C LEU A 79 23.73 -0.68 -19.23
N HIS A 80 23.56 -1.93 -18.78
CA HIS A 80 23.27 -2.28 -17.39
C HIS A 80 24.33 -1.73 -16.43
N ARG A 81 25.62 -1.97 -16.73
CA ARG A 81 26.73 -1.47 -15.90
C ARG A 81 26.73 0.05 -15.81
N ARG A 82 26.53 0.75 -16.93
CA ARG A 82 26.60 2.22 -16.98
C ARG A 82 25.39 2.92 -16.38
N MET A 83 24.23 2.26 -16.38
CA MET A 83 23.02 2.81 -15.81
C MET A 83 22.79 2.40 -14.35
N HIS A 84 23.66 1.55 -13.79
CA HIS A 84 23.46 0.91 -12.49
C HIS A 84 22.09 0.20 -12.44
N TYR A 85 21.78 -0.60 -13.47
CA TYR A 85 20.44 -1.15 -13.67
C TYR A 85 19.95 -1.97 -12.48
N ARG A 86 20.87 -2.73 -11.86
CA ARG A 86 20.55 -3.58 -10.70
C ARG A 86 20.12 -2.75 -9.51
N GLU A 87 20.88 -1.70 -9.18
CA GLU A 87 20.68 -0.85 -8.01
C GLU A 87 19.51 0.13 -8.21
N GLU A 88 19.37 0.66 -9.42
CA GLU A 88 18.38 1.70 -9.71
C GLU A 88 17.02 1.09 -10.08
N TRP A 89 16.97 -0.09 -10.71
CA TRP A 89 15.72 -0.71 -11.19
C TRP A 89 15.51 -2.14 -10.71
N GLY A 90 16.47 -3.04 -10.93
CA GLY A 90 16.50 -4.38 -10.32
C GLY A 90 15.49 -5.42 -10.85
N TYR A 91 14.60 -5.06 -11.78
CA TYR A 91 13.56 -5.95 -12.32
C TYR A 91 14.03 -6.84 -13.50
N PRO A 92 13.31 -7.93 -13.83
CA PRO A 92 13.67 -8.81 -14.95
C PRO A 92 13.85 -8.07 -16.28
N TRP A 93 15.04 -8.19 -16.88
CA TRP A 93 15.40 -7.45 -18.11
C TRP A 93 14.72 -7.98 -19.39
N SER A 94 14.30 -9.23 -19.43
CA SER A 94 13.81 -9.88 -20.66
C SER A 94 12.67 -9.13 -21.34
N GLY A 95 11.68 -8.67 -20.59
CA GLY A 95 10.57 -7.89 -21.14
C GLY A 95 11.02 -6.54 -21.72
N TYR A 96 11.89 -5.82 -21.02
CA TYR A 96 12.43 -4.54 -21.50
C TYR A 96 13.34 -4.72 -22.71
N ARG A 97 14.13 -5.80 -22.76
CA ARG A 97 14.92 -6.17 -23.95
C ARG A 97 14.01 -6.34 -25.16
N ASP A 98 12.97 -7.15 -25.03
CA ASP A 98 12.03 -7.44 -26.12
C ASP A 98 11.35 -6.16 -26.63
N LEU A 99 10.98 -5.26 -25.71
CA LEU A 99 10.42 -3.94 -26.03
C LEU A 99 11.41 -3.05 -26.79
N LEU A 100 12.65 -2.94 -26.31
CA LEU A 100 13.66 -2.10 -26.93
C LEU A 100 14.12 -2.65 -28.29
N ASP A 101 14.19 -3.97 -28.44
CA ASP A 101 14.52 -4.65 -29.70
C ASP A 101 13.41 -4.46 -30.73
N ARG A 102 12.14 -4.53 -30.30
CA ARG A 102 10.99 -4.22 -31.16
C ARG A 102 11.01 -2.76 -31.61
N ALA A 103 11.28 -1.82 -30.70
CA ALA A 103 11.41 -0.42 -31.05
C ALA A 103 12.56 -0.20 -32.07
N LYS A 104 13.69 -0.89 -31.89
CA LYS A 104 14.82 -0.84 -32.83
C LYS A 104 14.44 -1.40 -34.21
N GLN A 105 13.72 -2.52 -34.27
CA GLN A 105 13.28 -3.16 -35.52
C GLN A 105 12.47 -2.20 -36.40
N TYR A 106 11.57 -1.41 -35.79
CA TYR A 106 10.73 -0.45 -36.50
C TYR A 106 11.28 0.98 -36.54
N ALA A 107 12.54 1.17 -36.11
CA ALA A 107 13.16 2.49 -35.97
C ALA A 107 12.34 3.49 -35.14
N ILE A 108 11.59 2.99 -34.15
CA ILE A 108 10.80 3.78 -33.19
C ILE A 108 11.77 4.46 -32.21
N PRO A 109 11.74 5.81 -32.10
CA PRO A 109 12.55 6.52 -31.12
C PRO A 109 12.13 6.17 -29.69
N VAL A 110 13.12 5.96 -28.81
CA VAL A 110 12.91 5.62 -27.40
C VAL A 110 13.43 6.73 -26.49
N GLU A 111 12.57 7.25 -25.63
CA GLU A 111 12.82 8.39 -24.76
C GLU A 111 12.70 8.00 -23.29
N ALA A 112 13.76 8.27 -22.53
CA ALA A 112 13.77 8.14 -21.08
C ALA A 112 12.92 9.25 -20.46
N LEU A 113 12.05 8.89 -19.51
CA LEU A 113 11.12 9.83 -18.89
C LEU A 113 11.38 10.06 -17.41
N ASP A 114 12.14 9.17 -16.75
CA ASP A 114 12.23 9.14 -15.30
C ASP A 114 13.35 10.02 -14.71
N LEU A 115 13.29 10.24 -13.40
CA LEU A 115 14.16 11.13 -12.64
C LEU A 115 14.51 10.49 -11.27
N PRO A 116 15.78 10.56 -10.81
CA PRO A 116 16.19 10.10 -9.49
C PRO A 116 15.92 11.14 -8.37
N PRO A 117 15.93 10.75 -7.08
CA PRO A 117 15.77 9.37 -6.58
C PRO A 117 14.38 8.80 -6.84
N ARG A 118 14.31 7.46 -6.93
CA ARG A 118 13.06 6.68 -6.99
C ARG A 118 12.43 6.46 -5.60
N VAL A 119 13.22 6.60 -4.54
CA VAL A 119 12.84 6.44 -3.11
C VAL A 119 12.46 7.77 -2.45
N GLY A 120 11.51 7.73 -1.51
CA GLY A 120 11.10 8.86 -0.65
C GLY A 120 9.74 9.49 -0.97
N PHE A 121 9.10 10.10 0.04
CA PHE A 121 7.72 10.64 0.03
C PHE A 121 7.41 11.66 -1.09
N ASP A 122 8.37 12.52 -1.46
CA ASP A 122 8.21 13.50 -2.56
C ASP A 122 8.52 12.92 -3.96
N GLY A 123 8.99 11.67 -4.03
CA GLY A 123 9.52 11.05 -5.23
C GLY A 123 8.46 10.85 -6.32
N LEU A 124 7.28 10.32 -5.95
CA LEU A 124 6.23 9.98 -6.91
C LEU A 124 5.71 11.22 -7.66
N ARG A 125 5.24 12.24 -6.92
CA ARG A 125 4.71 13.47 -7.51
C ARG A 125 5.76 14.25 -8.31
N ARG A 126 7.01 14.28 -7.83
CA ARG A 126 8.11 14.94 -8.55
C ARG A 126 8.45 14.22 -9.85
N ARG A 127 8.48 12.87 -9.84
CA ARG A 127 8.68 12.03 -11.02
C ARG A 127 7.53 12.17 -12.01
N ASP A 128 6.28 12.14 -11.55
CA ASP A 128 5.09 12.42 -12.38
C ASP A 128 5.16 13.80 -13.04
N ALA A 129 5.48 14.84 -12.27
CA ALA A 129 5.60 16.20 -12.80
C ALA A 129 6.74 16.33 -13.81
N HIS A 130 7.85 15.62 -13.60
CA HIS A 130 8.99 15.60 -14.52
C HIS A 130 8.68 14.83 -15.80
N ALA A 131 8.21 13.60 -15.69
CA ALA A 131 7.78 12.79 -16.83
C ALA A 131 6.66 13.48 -17.60
N GLY A 132 5.70 14.12 -16.92
CA GLY A 132 4.63 14.92 -17.54
C GLY A 132 5.16 16.09 -18.37
N ARG A 133 6.19 16.81 -17.89
CA ARG A 133 6.89 17.84 -18.70
C ARG A 133 7.58 17.22 -19.91
N ARG A 134 8.28 16.10 -19.74
CA ARG A 134 8.96 15.41 -20.85
C ARG A 134 7.97 14.92 -21.91
N VAL A 135 6.86 14.33 -21.50
CA VAL A 135 5.75 13.95 -22.38
C VAL A 135 5.25 15.16 -23.18
N ALA A 136 5.02 16.29 -22.51
CA ALA A 136 4.59 17.51 -23.19
C ALA A 136 5.64 18.09 -24.14
N ASP A 137 6.94 17.97 -23.82
CA ASP A 137 8.04 18.36 -24.71
C ASP A 137 8.02 17.50 -25.99
N LEU A 138 7.86 16.18 -25.83
CA LEU A 138 7.86 15.21 -26.94
C LEU A 138 6.65 15.42 -27.85
N VAL A 139 5.45 15.51 -27.28
CA VAL A 139 4.21 15.79 -28.04
C VAL A 139 4.29 17.13 -28.76
N ALA A 140 4.87 18.16 -28.14
CA ALA A 140 5.04 19.47 -28.79
C ALA A 140 6.07 19.45 -29.92
N SER A 141 7.08 18.58 -29.85
CA SER A 141 8.12 18.46 -30.87
C SER A 141 7.65 17.76 -32.14
N ASP A 142 6.68 16.86 -32.02
CA ASP A 142 6.05 16.16 -33.15
C ASP A 142 4.58 15.83 -32.80
N PRO A 143 3.63 16.76 -33.05
CA PRO A 143 2.22 16.58 -32.68
C PRO A 143 1.51 15.46 -33.45
N ASP A 144 2.01 15.04 -34.61
CA ASP A 144 1.38 13.99 -35.42
C ASP A 144 1.84 12.58 -35.01
N ARG A 145 2.88 12.48 -34.18
CA ARG A 145 3.40 11.21 -33.67
C ARG A 145 2.57 10.69 -32.51
N CYS A 146 2.24 9.40 -32.54
CA CYS A 146 1.66 8.70 -31.41
C CYS A 146 2.75 8.43 -30.35
N LEU A 147 2.59 8.98 -29.15
CA LEU A 147 3.49 8.72 -28.03
C LEU A 147 2.92 7.62 -27.14
N VAL A 148 3.59 6.46 -27.09
CA VAL A 148 3.28 5.36 -26.18
C VAL A 148 4.20 5.44 -24.97
N VAL A 149 3.64 5.52 -23.77
CA VAL A 149 4.38 5.69 -22.52
C VAL A 149 4.20 4.45 -21.64
N LEU A 150 5.28 3.70 -21.42
CA LEU A 150 5.32 2.59 -20.45
C LEU A 150 5.83 3.10 -19.10
N TYR A 151 4.98 3.03 -18.08
CA TYR A 151 5.26 3.53 -16.74
C TYR A 151 4.52 2.68 -15.70
N GLY A 152 5.03 2.62 -14.48
CA GLY A 152 4.49 1.82 -13.38
C GLY A 152 3.01 2.05 -13.16
N GLU A 153 2.26 0.99 -12.84
CA GLU A 153 0.78 1.04 -12.72
C GLU A 153 0.28 2.20 -11.84
N SER A 154 0.99 2.51 -10.74
CA SER A 154 0.66 3.61 -9.83
C SER A 154 0.73 5.00 -10.50
N HIS A 155 1.69 5.20 -11.41
CA HIS A 155 1.91 6.45 -12.14
C HIS A 155 0.88 6.68 -13.25
N VAL A 156 0.42 5.61 -13.90
CA VAL A 156 -0.49 5.68 -15.07
C VAL A 156 -1.94 5.99 -14.68
N THR A 157 -2.25 6.04 -13.39
CA THR A 157 -3.60 6.38 -12.94
C THR A 157 -3.99 7.83 -13.31
N PRO A 158 -5.28 8.13 -13.60
CA PRO A 158 -5.68 9.40 -14.21
C PRO A 158 -5.31 10.69 -13.46
N ARG A 159 -4.97 10.62 -12.16
CA ARG A 159 -4.61 11.78 -11.32
C ARG A 159 -3.10 12.00 -11.17
N HIS A 160 -2.29 11.11 -11.74
CA HIS A 160 -0.83 11.09 -11.62
C HIS A 160 -0.19 11.59 -12.92
N LEU A 161 0.66 10.79 -13.56
CA LEU A 161 1.36 11.16 -14.79
C LEU A 161 0.43 11.68 -15.90
N PRO A 162 -0.73 11.07 -16.21
CA PRO A 162 -1.67 11.64 -17.19
C PRO A 162 -2.14 13.06 -16.83
N ALA A 163 -2.39 13.33 -15.54
CA ALA A 163 -2.81 14.66 -15.10
C ALA A 163 -1.67 15.69 -15.19
N GLU A 164 -0.46 15.32 -14.81
CA GLU A 164 0.72 16.18 -14.93
C GLU A 164 1.08 16.46 -16.39
N ALA A 165 1.01 15.45 -17.26
CA ALA A 165 1.16 15.61 -18.71
C ALA A 165 0.08 16.55 -19.27
N GLY A 166 -1.20 16.35 -18.92
CA GLY A 166 -2.29 17.24 -19.34
C GLY A 166 -2.13 18.69 -18.86
N LYS A 167 -1.63 18.90 -17.62
CA LYS A 167 -1.26 20.25 -17.13
C LYS A 167 -0.13 20.86 -17.96
N ALA A 168 0.91 20.09 -18.29
CA ALA A 168 2.05 20.56 -19.07
C ALA A 168 1.69 20.84 -20.55
N LEU A 169 0.84 20.02 -21.16
CA LEU A 169 0.31 20.20 -22.52
C LEU A 169 -0.53 21.46 -22.64
N ARG A 170 -1.47 21.70 -21.69
CA ARG A 170 -2.28 22.92 -21.67
C ARG A 170 -1.45 24.20 -21.57
N LYS A 171 -0.35 24.18 -20.80
CA LYS A 171 0.59 25.31 -20.73
C LYS A 171 1.25 25.64 -22.08
N ARG A 172 1.26 24.67 -23.01
CA ARG A 172 1.79 24.81 -24.38
C ARG A 172 0.69 25.04 -25.42
N GLY A 173 -0.58 25.19 -25.01
CA GLY A 173 -1.71 25.35 -25.92
C GLY A 173 -2.09 24.07 -26.69
N ILE A 174 -1.66 22.89 -26.21
CA ILE A 174 -1.98 21.61 -26.84
C ILE A 174 -3.11 20.94 -26.06
N GLU A 175 -4.22 20.68 -26.74
CA GLU A 175 -5.30 19.83 -26.24
C GLU A 175 -5.14 18.44 -26.83
N ARG A 176 -4.78 17.48 -25.97
CA ARG A 176 -4.70 16.06 -26.35
C ARG A 176 -5.17 15.21 -25.18
N GLU A 177 -6.09 14.32 -25.46
CA GLU A 177 -6.72 13.48 -24.46
C GLU A 177 -6.12 12.07 -24.55
N PRO A 178 -5.43 11.60 -23.51
CA PRO A 178 -4.72 10.34 -23.59
C PRO A 178 -5.64 9.14 -23.47
N LEU A 179 -5.26 8.03 -24.11
CA LEU A 179 -5.75 6.70 -23.79
C LEU A 179 -4.95 6.14 -22.61
N ILE A 180 -5.63 5.58 -21.62
CA ILE A 180 -5.04 4.90 -20.46
C ILE A 180 -5.30 3.41 -20.58
N VAL A 181 -4.25 2.61 -20.57
CA VAL A 181 -4.29 1.15 -20.67
C VAL A 181 -3.79 0.54 -19.37
N PHE A 182 -4.71 -0.05 -18.60
CA PHE A 182 -4.35 -0.90 -17.47
C PHE A 182 -4.08 -2.33 -17.94
N GLN A 183 -3.05 -2.96 -17.39
CA GLN A 183 -2.69 -4.34 -17.72
C GLN A 183 -3.03 -5.24 -16.52
N ASN A 184 -3.86 -6.26 -16.74
CA ASN A 184 -4.31 -7.26 -15.75
C ASN A 184 -4.83 -6.68 -14.42
N PRO A 185 -5.79 -5.74 -14.42
CA PRO A 185 -6.36 -5.24 -13.16
C PRO A 185 -7.17 -6.33 -12.44
N ASP A 186 -6.69 -6.74 -11.26
CA ASP A 186 -7.23 -7.83 -10.43
C ASP A 186 -8.75 -7.80 -10.27
N ALA A 187 -9.31 -6.65 -9.88
CA ALA A 187 -10.73 -6.53 -9.60
C ALA A 187 -11.59 -6.81 -10.85
N ILE A 188 -11.10 -6.43 -12.03
CA ILE A 188 -11.81 -6.69 -13.30
C ILE A 188 -11.57 -8.14 -13.73
N TYR A 189 -10.36 -8.67 -13.55
CA TYR A 189 -10.08 -10.08 -13.83
C TYR A 189 -11.05 -11.00 -13.06
N TRP A 190 -11.18 -10.83 -11.74
CA TRP A 190 -12.06 -11.65 -10.93
C TRP A 190 -13.54 -11.46 -11.26
N GLN A 191 -13.96 -10.23 -11.54
CA GLN A 191 -15.32 -9.96 -12.03
C GLN A 191 -15.62 -10.79 -13.29
N ARG A 192 -14.67 -10.85 -14.23
CA ARG A 192 -14.85 -11.60 -15.49
C ARG A 192 -14.84 -13.11 -15.31
N VAL A 193 -14.06 -13.61 -14.35
CA VAL A 193 -14.12 -15.02 -13.93
C VAL A 193 -15.51 -15.36 -13.38
N GLU A 194 -16.08 -14.52 -12.52
CA GLU A 194 -17.42 -14.70 -11.96
C GLU A 194 -18.51 -14.67 -13.05
N GLU A 195 -18.34 -13.85 -14.08
CA GLU A 195 -19.26 -13.70 -15.22
C GLU A 195 -19.10 -14.82 -16.27
N GLY A 196 -18.06 -15.65 -16.19
CA GLY A 196 -17.76 -16.67 -17.21
C GLY A 196 -17.35 -16.09 -18.56
N ALA A 197 -16.81 -14.87 -18.57
CA ALA A 197 -16.40 -14.14 -19.76
C ALA A 197 -15.05 -14.62 -20.33
N ASP A 198 -14.75 -14.27 -21.58
CA ASP A 198 -13.43 -14.56 -22.19
C ASP A 198 -12.33 -13.69 -21.56
N LEU A 199 -11.52 -14.29 -20.68
CA LEU A 199 -10.51 -13.59 -19.91
C LEU A 199 -9.40 -12.93 -20.77
N ALA A 200 -9.24 -13.29 -22.04
CA ALA A 200 -8.23 -12.71 -22.92
C ALA A 200 -8.68 -11.41 -23.61
N SER A 201 -9.99 -11.21 -23.77
CA SER A 201 -10.54 -10.05 -24.49
C SER A 201 -10.31 -8.75 -23.70
N PRO A 202 -9.85 -7.64 -24.32
CA PRO A 202 -9.80 -6.36 -23.64
C PRO A 202 -11.18 -5.85 -23.22
N VAL A 203 -11.22 -4.92 -22.26
CA VAL A 203 -12.48 -4.30 -21.83
C VAL A 203 -12.37 -2.79 -21.71
N GLU A 204 -13.48 -2.11 -21.92
CA GLU A 204 -13.63 -0.67 -21.68
C GLU A 204 -14.02 -0.40 -20.23
N ILE A 205 -13.29 0.47 -19.53
CA ILE A 205 -13.66 0.96 -18.20
C ILE A 205 -14.44 2.28 -18.32
N ASP A 206 -13.94 3.19 -19.15
CA ASP A 206 -14.61 4.41 -19.59
C ASP A 206 -14.05 4.86 -20.95
N ASP A 207 -14.54 5.99 -21.46
CA ASP A 207 -14.24 6.51 -22.80
C ASP A 207 -12.73 6.64 -23.10
N ARG A 208 -11.89 6.75 -22.05
CA ARG A 208 -10.45 6.98 -22.16
C ARG A 208 -9.61 5.91 -21.46
N THR A 209 -10.26 4.90 -20.88
CA THR A 209 -9.58 3.90 -20.06
C THR A 209 -10.00 2.51 -20.49
N VAL A 210 -9.03 1.69 -20.86
CA VAL A 210 -9.22 0.29 -21.20
C VAL A 210 -8.38 -0.60 -20.28
N ALA A 211 -8.77 -1.86 -20.17
CA ALA A 211 -7.97 -2.89 -19.52
C ALA A 211 -7.70 -4.04 -20.48
N VAL A 212 -6.46 -4.53 -20.47
CA VAL A 212 -5.99 -5.66 -21.30
C VAL A 212 -5.49 -6.78 -20.40
N PHE A 213 -5.60 -8.02 -20.87
CA PHE A 213 -5.32 -9.21 -20.08
C PHE A 213 -4.39 -10.15 -20.85
N HIS A 214 -3.30 -10.52 -20.21
CA HIS A 214 -2.26 -11.42 -20.75
C HIS A 214 -1.57 -12.26 -19.66
N THR A 215 -1.88 -12.00 -18.38
CA THR A 215 -1.47 -12.84 -17.25
C THR A 215 -2.55 -12.89 -16.19
N THR A 216 -2.54 -13.94 -15.38
CA THR A 216 -3.44 -14.07 -14.23
C THR A 216 -2.91 -13.29 -13.02
N PRO A 217 -3.78 -12.86 -12.08
CA PRO A 217 -3.32 -12.29 -10.81
C PRO A 217 -2.37 -13.22 -10.05
N LEU A 218 -2.56 -14.54 -10.13
CA LEU A 218 -1.68 -15.49 -9.47
C LEU A 218 -0.25 -15.47 -10.04
N GLU A 219 -0.11 -15.47 -11.36
CA GLU A 219 1.19 -15.33 -12.03
C GLU A 219 1.84 -13.98 -11.74
N LYS A 220 1.03 -12.90 -11.73
CA LYS A 220 1.48 -11.55 -11.35
C LYS A 220 2.14 -11.54 -9.96
N TYR A 221 1.47 -12.12 -8.97
CA TYR A 221 1.99 -12.16 -7.59
C TYR A 221 3.13 -13.16 -7.41
N GLU A 222 3.12 -14.28 -8.13
CA GLU A 222 4.24 -15.23 -8.10
C GLU A 222 5.52 -14.63 -8.70
N ALA A 223 5.41 -13.90 -9.82
CA ALA A 223 6.52 -13.18 -10.41
C ALA A 223 7.08 -12.11 -9.44
N TYR A 224 6.18 -11.39 -8.75
CA TYR A 224 6.59 -10.44 -7.71
C TYR A 224 7.33 -11.13 -6.56
N ARG A 225 6.81 -12.26 -6.08
CA ARG A 225 7.45 -13.08 -5.04
C ARG A 225 8.86 -13.52 -5.46
N GLN A 226 9.05 -13.95 -6.71
CA GLN A 226 10.35 -14.34 -7.24
C GLN A 226 11.34 -13.18 -7.34
N VAL A 227 10.86 -11.97 -7.66
CA VAL A 227 11.70 -10.76 -7.61
C VAL A 227 12.14 -10.47 -6.18
N LEU A 228 11.23 -10.57 -5.21
CA LEU A 228 11.58 -10.43 -3.79
C LEU A 228 12.57 -11.50 -3.32
N ASP A 229 12.42 -12.75 -3.73
CA ASP A 229 13.36 -13.84 -3.44
C ASP A 229 14.74 -13.61 -4.07
N ARG A 230 14.77 -13.09 -5.31
CA ARG A 230 16.02 -12.75 -6.00
C ARG A 230 16.73 -11.62 -5.26
N TRP A 231 16.02 -10.53 -4.98
CA TRP A 231 16.57 -9.44 -4.18
C TRP A 231 17.06 -9.97 -2.84
N GLN A 232 16.28 -10.80 -2.13
CA GLN A 232 16.71 -11.49 -0.91
C GLN A 232 18.00 -12.30 -1.04
N SER A 233 18.17 -13.01 -2.16
CA SER A 233 19.32 -13.90 -2.40
C SER A 233 20.56 -13.14 -2.86
N ASP A 234 20.36 -11.99 -3.51
CA ASP A 234 21.39 -11.17 -4.12
C ASP A 234 21.91 -10.05 -3.19
N LEU A 235 21.22 -9.79 -2.08
CA LEU A 235 21.70 -8.89 -1.03
C LEU A 235 22.94 -9.53 -0.38
N PRO A 236 24.07 -8.82 -0.22
CA PRO A 236 25.05 -9.22 0.79
C PRO A 236 24.31 -9.34 2.13
N HIS A 237 24.80 -10.19 3.06
CA HIS A 237 24.09 -10.55 4.31
C HIS A 237 23.66 -9.37 5.21
N ASP A 238 24.04 -8.14 4.85
CA ASP A 238 23.84 -6.87 5.53
C ASP A 238 22.90 -5.88 4.82
N GLU A 239 22.40 -6.16 3.61
CA GLU A 239 21.52 -5.26 2.86
C GLU A 239 20.05 -5.72 2.97
N GLU A 240 19.12 -4.80 3.20
CA GLU A 240 17.74 -5.11 3.59
C GLU A 240 16.72 -4.98 2.45
N ILE A 241 15.66 -5.80 2.49
CA ILE A 241 14.56 -5.78 1.52
C ILE A 241 13.63 -4.62 1.86
N ASP A 242 13.36 -3.73 0.90
CA ASP A 242 12.31 -2.74 1.07
C ASP A 242 10.91 -3.41 1.09
N LEU A 243 10.32 -3.50 2.29
CA LEU A 243 8.98 -4.05 2.50
C LEU A 243 7.86 -3.02 2.28
N THR A 244 8.19 -1.78 1.93
CA THR A 244 7.22 -0.69 1.72
C THR A 244 6.11 -1.07 0.75
N PRO A 245 6.40 -1.59 -0.47
CA PRO A 245 5.34 -1.89 -1.43
C PRO A 245 4.37 -2.98 -0.94
N ALA A 246 4.90 -3.99 -0.24
CA ALA A 246 4.09 -5.09 0.32
C ALA A 246 3.14 -4.59 1.42
N VAL A 247 3.63 -3.74 2.34
CA VAL A 247 2.81 -3.11 3.38
C VAL A 247 1.76 -2.18 2.77
N HIS A 248 2.15 -1.35 1.80
CA HIS A 248 1.24 -0.40 1.15
C HIS A 248 0.13 -1.12 0.37
N HIS A 249 0.48 -2.21 -0.34
CA HIS A 249 -0.50 -3.08 -0.97
C HIS A 249 -1.47 -3.67 0.05
N LEU A 250 -0.95 -4.19 1.16
CA LEU A 250 -1.76 -4.76 2.25
C LEU A 250 -2.74 -3.74 2.87
N ILE A 251 -2.29 -2.50 3.07
CA ILE A 251 -3.14 -1.40 3.51
C ILE A 251 -4.25 -1.13 2.47
N GLY A 252 -3.91 -1.12 1.18
CA GLY A 252 -4.86 -0.97 0.08
C GLY A 252 -5.94 -2.04 0.09
N VAL A 253 -5.55 -3.31 0.19
CA VAL A 253 -6.47 -4.45 0.28
C VAL A 253 -7.41 -4.32 1.48
N LEU A 254 -6.88 -4.00 2.66
CA LEU A 254 -7.70 -3.81 3.87
C LEU A 254 -8.65 -2.60 3.75
N ALA A 255 -8.20 -1.51 3.14
CA ALA A 255 -9.03 -0.32 2.90
C ALA A 255 -10.20 -0.64 1.96
N GLU A 256 -9.94 -1.31 0.84
CA GLU A 256 -10.97 -1.71 -0.10
C GLU A 256 -11.98 -2.69 0.53
N TRP A 257 -11.47 -3.60 1.36
CA TRP A 257 -12.30 -4.56 2.10
C TRP A 257 -13.29 -3.86 3.05
N ILE A 258 -12.87 -2.81 3.75
CA ILE A 258 -13.77 -1.96 4.57
C ILE A 258 -14.55 -0.93 3.74
N GLY A 259 -14.56 -1.02 2.41
CA GLY A 259 -15.33 -0.15 1.53
C GLY A 259 -14.79 1.28 1.43
N ILE A 260 -13.47 1.45 1.59
CA ILE A 260 -12.77 2.72 1.43
C ILE A 260 -11.80 2.61 0.26
N ARG A 261 -11.82 3.61 -0.61
CA ARG A 261 -10.86 3.75 -1.69
C ARG A 261 -9.77 4.74 -1.26
N PRO A 262 -8.53 4.29 -1.01
CA PRO A 262 -7.45 5.15 -0.50
C PRO A 262 -7.24 6.43 -1.33
N GLU A 263 -7.34 6.32 -2.66
CA GLU A 263 -7.15 7.40 -3.63
C GLU A 263 -8.29 8.42 -3.67
N ARG A 264 -9.40 8.15 -2.98
CA ARG A 264 -10.58 9.04 -2.91
C ARG A 264 -10.90 9.51 -1.50
N ARG A 265 -10.27 8.92 -0.50
CA ARG A 265 -10.57 9.22 0.90
C ARG A 265 -9.66 10.34 1.38
N ARG A 266 -10.21 11.56 1.44
CA ARG A 266 -9.50 12.71 2.01
C ARG A 266 -9.44 12.62 3.54
N LEU A 267 -8.24 12.70 4.09
CA LEU A 267 -7.95 12.83 5.51
C LEU A 267 -7.87 14.30 5.89
N LYS A 268 -8.28 14.63 7.12
CA LYS A 268 -8.11 15.96 7.70
C LYS A 268 -7.21 15.82 8.91
N HIS A 269 -6.07 16.51 8.87
CA HIS A 269 -5.11 16.52 9.97
C HIS A 269 -5.53 17.59 10.96
N ARG A 270 -5.22 17.38 12.24
CA ARG A 270 -5.51 18.37 13.29
C ARG A 270 -4.79 19.69 13.06
N ALA A 271 -3.61 19.64 12.43
CA ALA A 271 -2.84 20.82 12.02
C ALA A 271 -3.46 21.62 10.84
N GLY A 272 -4.66 21.26 10.38
CA GLY A 272 -5.44 22.06 9.43
C GLY A 272 -5.21 21.73 7.95
N TRP A 273 -4.22 20.90 7.63
CA TRP A 273 -3.98 20.43 6.26
C TRP A 273 -4.71 19.11 5.98
N SER A 274 -4.73 18.71 4.71
CA SER A 274 -5.43 17.52 4.23
C SER A 274 -4.68 16.85 3.11
N GLU A 275 -4.71 15.53 3.08
CA GLU A 275 -4.19 14.68 2.00
C GLU A 275 -5.15 13.52 1.71
N GLU A 276 -4.93 12.80 0.62
CA GLU A 276 -5.59 11.54 0.34
C GLU A 276 -5.01 10.43 1.25
N LEU A 277 -5.83 9.43 1.60
CA LEU A 277 -5.40 8.33 2.47
C LEU A 277 -4.19 7.58 1.91
N VAL A 278 -4.07 7.47 0.58
CA VAL A 278 -2.91 6.84 -0.07
C VAL A 278 -1.61 7.63 0.12
N ASP A 279 -1.68 8.96 0.18
CA ASP A 279 -0.51 9.81 0.44
C ASP A 279 -0.07 9.74 1.91
N ALA A 280 -1.00 9.40 2.81
CA ALA A 280 -0.76 9.27 4.24
C ALA A 280 -0.19 7.91 4.67
N TYR A 281 0.16 7.02 3.73
CA TYR A 281 0.66 5.68 4.07
C TYR A 281 1.95 5.76 4.91
N PRO A 282 2.15 4.82 5.84
CA PRO A 282 3.24 4.91 6.79
C PRO A 282 4.59 4.64 6.12
N GLU A 283 5.63 5.25 6.69
CA GLU A 283 7.01 4.86 6.42
C GLU A 283 7.26 3.44 6.94
N VAL A 284 8.02 2.63 6.22
CA VAL A 284 8.24 1.22 6.58
C VAL A 284 9.72 0.96 6.76
N TYR A 285 10.09 0.51 7.95
CA TYR A 285 11.41 -0.02 8.26
C TYR A 285 11.29 -1.51 8.52
N SER A 286 12.24 -2.29 8.00
CA SER A 286 12.28 -3.75 8.14
C SER A 286 13.55 -4.21 8.84
N GLY A 287 13.69 -5.52 9.08
CA GLY A 287 14.98 -6.12 9.41
C GLY A 287 15.74 -5.52 10.61
N PRO A 288 17.08 -5.54 10.57
CA PRO A 288 17.95 -4.80 11.49
C PRO A 288 17.63 -3.30 11.61
N GLU A 289 17.36 -2.60 10.51
CA GLU A 289 17.07 -1.17 10.45
C GLU A 289 15.87 -0.80 11.34
N ALA A 290 14.82 -1.61 11.32
CA ALA A 290 13.66 -1.47 12.20
C ALA A 290 14.04 -1.53 13.69
N ASN A 291 15.02 -2.36 14.06
CA ASN A 291 15.48 -2.46 15.44
C ASN A 291 16.37 -1.27 15.85
N GLU A 292 17.18 -0.79 14.91
CA GLU A 292 18.10 0.33 15.10
C GLU A 292 17.36 1.67 15.19
N LEU A 293 16.46 1.95 14.24
CA LEU A 293 15.75 3.23 14.10
C LEU A 293 14.55 3.39 15.03
N LEU A 294 13.97 2.30 15.56
CA LEU A 294 12.81 2.40 16.45
C LEU A 294 13.07 3.27 17.69
N ALA A 295 14.22 3.13 18.35
CA ALA A 295 14.49 3.93 19.55
C ALA A 295 14.77 5.42 19.26
N PRO A 296 15.61 5.78 18.27
CA PRO A 296 15.78 7.17 17.82
C PRO A 296 14.45 7.83 17.46
N ILE A 297 13.65 7.22 16.58
CA ILE A 297 12.36 7.77 16.12
C ILE A 297 11.40 7.97 17.29
N LEU A 298 11.23 6.96 18.15
CA LEU A 298 10.33 7.11 19.30
C LEU A 298 10.81 8.17 20.30
N THR A 299 12.13 8.36 20.45
CA THR A 299 12.70 9.40 21.31
C THR A 299 12.38 10.79 20.75
N GLU A 300 12.52 11.00 19.45
CA GLU A 300 12.16 12.24 18.76
C GLU A 300 10.66 12.55 18.92
N GLN A 301 9.82 11.52 18.92
CA GLN A 301 8.37 11.63 19.18
C GLN A 301 7.98 11.71 20.67
N GLY A 302 8.95 12.02 21.54
CA GLY A 302 8.72 12.27 22.96
C GLY A 302 8.30 11.04 23.78
N ARG A 303 8.66 9.81 23.34
CA ARG A 303 8.40 8.59 24.12
C ARG A 303 9.39 8.43 25.26
N SER A 304 8.90 7.98 26.42
CA SER A 304 9.74 7.65 27.57
C SER A 304 10.61 6.41 27.34
N ARG A 305 11.71 6.26 28.10
CA ARG A 305 12.56 5.04 28.04
C ARG A 305 11.76 3.75 28.30
N GLN A 306 10.78 3.81 29.19
CA GLN A 306 9.89 2.69 29.47
C GLN A 306 9.04 2.33 28.24
N GLU A 307 8.52 3.33 27.53
CA GLU A 307 7.75 3.14 26.29
C GLU A 307 8.57 2.53 25.17
N ILE A 308 9.80 2.99 24.99
CA ILE A 308 10.71 2.46 23.97
C ILE A 308 11.06 1.01 24.27
N SER A 309 11.38 0.68 25.52
CA SER A 309 11.64 -0.71 25.94
C SER A 309 10.43 -1.63 25.66
N GLU A 310 9.22 -1.12 25.85
CA GLU A 310 7.99 -1.86 25.60
C GLU A 310 7.69 -2.01 24.12
N ALA A 311 7.94 -0.98 23.30
CA ALA A 311 7.83 -1.03 21.86
C ALA A 311 8.79 -2.07 21.27
N ARG A 312 10.06 -2.08 21.70
CA ARG A 312 11.05 -3.11 21.33
C ARG A 312 10.58 -4.51 21.68
N ARG A 313 10.08 -4.71 22.91
CA ARG A 313 9.55 -6.00 23.33
C ARG A 313 8.38 -6.43 22.45
N ARG A 314 7.46 -5.52 22.13
CA ARG A 314 6.30 -5.82 21.28
C ARG A 314 6.73 -6.15 19.85
N LEU A 315 7.62 -5.38 19.24
CA LEU A 315 8.16 -5.66 17.91
C LEU A 315 8.79 -7.06 17.87
N LYS A 316 9.60 -7.41 18.88
CA LYS A 316 10.19 -8.74 18.99
C LYS A 316 9.15 -9.86 19.20
N GLU A 317 8.12 -9.62 20.00
CA GLU A 317 7.08 -10.62 20.29
C GLU A 317 6.12 -10.86 19.11
N THR A 318 5.81 -9.83 18.35
CA THR A 318 4.72 -9.86 17.35
C THR A 318 5.22 -9.79 15.91
N GLY A 319 6.48 -9.38 15.69
CA GLY A 319 7.09 -9.24 14.37
C GLY A 319 6.73 -7.95 13.64
N ALA A 320 5.76 -7.17 14.13
CA ALA A 320 5.32 -5.92 13.53
C ALA A 320 4.93 -4.89 14.60
N LEU A 321 5.12 -3.61 14.33
CA LEU A 321 4.66 -2.51 15.19
C LEU A 321 4.34 -1.28 14.34
N TYR A 322 3.14 -0.72 14.48
CA TYR A 322 2.81 0.60 13.97
C TYR A 322 2.83 1.66 15.08
N GLU A 323 3.45 2.80 14.80
CA GLU A 323 3.48 4.01 15.63
C GLU A 323 2.80 5.17 14.89
N SER A 324 1.73 5.69 15.46
CA SER A 324 0.93 6.74 14.81
C SER A 324 1.51 8.15 14.90
N ARG A 325 2.43 8.42 15.85
CA ARG A 325 3.03 9.75 16.02
C ARG A 325 4.02 10.11 14.92
N SER A 326 4.89 9.17 14.57
CA SER A 326 5.78 9.30 13.41
C SER A 326 5.16 8.77 12.13
N ASN A 327 3.99 8.12 12.21
CA ASN A 327 3.36 7.39 11.11
C ASN A 327 4.32 6.35 10.50
N THR A 328 4.86 5.49 11.35
CA THR A 328 5.92 4.53 10.98
C THR A 328 5.50 3.10 11.30
N MET A 329 5.83 2.18 10.40
CA MET A 329 5.68 0.74 10.57
C MET A 329 7.04 0.08 10.67
N PHE A 330 7.23 -0.71 11.72
CA PHE A 330 8.44 -1.49 11.95
C PHE A 330 8.12 -2.97 11.78
N LEU A 331 8.94 -3.69 11.01
CA LEU A 331 8.80 -5.12 10.75
C LEU A 331 10.12 -5.83 11.06
N THR A 332 10.10 -6.94 11.79
CA THR A 332 11.33 -7.76 11.92
C THR A 332 11.59 -8.59 10.67
N ARG A 333 10.52 -8.96 9.97
CA ARG A 333 10.46 -9.64 8.67
C ARG A 333 9.03 -9.54 8.13
N TYR A 334 8.81 -9.84 6.86
CA TYR A 334 7.45 -9.83 6.32
C TYR A 334 6.63 -11.03 6.84
N LEU A 335 5.64 -10.74 7.69
CA LEU A 335 4.62 -11.69 8.13
C LEU A 335 3.23 -11.08 7.84
N PRO A 336 2.43 -11.65 6.91
CA PRO A 336 1.18 -11.04 6.46
C PRO A 336 0.18 -10.73 7.58
N GLY A 337 -0.05 -11.67 8.51
CA GLY A 337 -0.97 -11.47 9.63
C GLY A 337 -0.59 -10.31 10.55
N PRO A 338 0.61 -10.31 11.16
CA PRO A 338 1.10 -9.18 11.96
C PRO A 338 1.10 -7.84 11.21
N ALA A 339 1.59 -7.83 9.97
CA ALA A 339 1.58 -6.62 9.13
C ALA A 339 0.16 -6.11 8.89
N ALA A 340 -0.81 -7.01 8.65
CA ALA A 340 -2.22 -6.65 8.44
C ALA A 340 -2.86 -6.06 9.70
N GLY A 341 -2.49 -6.59 10.87
CA GLY A 341 -2.97 -6.05 12.14
C GLY A 341 -2.44 -4.63 12.40
N GLU A 342 -1.16 -4.37 12.10
CA GLU A 342 -0.59 -3.03 12.20
C GLU A 342 -1.13 -2.08 11.11
N ALA A 343 -1.38 -2.57 9.89
CA ALA A 343 -2.07 -1.84 8.83
C ALA A 343 -3.51 -1.43 9.25
N ALA A 344 -4.23 -2.29 9.96
CA ALA A 344 -5.53 -1.95 10.52
C ALA A 344 -5.42 -0.87 11.62
N ARG A 345 -4.34 -0.86 12.44
CA ARG A 345 -4.07 0.25 13.38
C ARG A 345 -3.78 1.55 12.64
N PHE A 346 -2.99 1.50 11.56
CA PHE A 346 -2.76 2.65 10.67
C PHE A 346 -4.07 3.20 10.12
N LEU A 347 -4.89 2.36 9.45
CA LEU A 347 -6.16 2.79 8.87
C LEU A 347 -7.06 3.42 9.92
N ARG A 348 -7.14 2.85 11.12
CA ARG A 348 -7.90 3.43 12.22
C ARG A 348 -7.35 4.80 12.65
N ALA A 349 -6.03 4.93 12.79
CA ALA A 349 -5.41 6.20 13.14
C ALA A 349 -5.67 7.26 12.07
N ALA A 350 -5.39 6.95 10.81
CA ALA A 350 -5.64 7.81 9.66
C ALA A 350 -7.09 8.28 9.57
N LEU A 351 -8.04 7.33 9.58
CA LEU A 351 -9.46 7.61 9.37
C LEU A 351 -10.16 8.32 10.53
N THR A 352 -9.52 8.37 11.70
CA THR A 352 -10.01 9.13 12.87
C THR A 352 -9.21 10.40 13.14
N GLY A 353 -8.34 10.82 12.21
CA GLY A 353 -7.54 12.03 12.32
C GLY A 353 -6.49 11.95 13.43
N ARG A 354 -5.92 10.76 13.64
CA ARG A 354 -4.96 10.43 14.71
C ARG A 354 -3.51 10.20 14.25
N LEU A 355 -3.18 10.62 13.04
CA LEU A 355 -1.79 10.71 12.60
C LEU A 355 -1.14 11.95 13.20
N PHE A 356 0.14 11.84 13.54
CA PHE A 356 0.98 12.96 14.01
C PHE A 356 0.42 13.69 15.25
N ILE A 357 -0.39 13.02 16.09
CA ILE A 357 -1.00 13.68 17.26
C ILE A 357 0.04 13.91 18.37
N PRO A 358 0.15 15.15 18.92
CA PRO A 358 0.97 15.49 20.09
C PRO A 358 0.56 14.74 21.37
N VAL A 359 1.46 14.63 22.35
CA VAL A 359 1.20 13.94 23.63
C VAL A 359 -0.01 14.52 24.37
N GLU A 360 -0.20 15.84 24.28
CA GLU A 360 -1.19 16.63 25.04
C GLU A 360 -2.65 16.36 24.63
N ASP A 361 -2.89 15.76 23.46
CA ASP A 361 -4.22 15.58 22.86
C ASP A 361 -4.91 14.27 23.27
N PHE A 362 -4.22 13.39 24.01
CA PHE A 362 -4.79 12.16 24.57
C PHE A 362 -5.34 12.43 25.97
N ALA A 363 -6.64 12.70 26.06
CA ALA A 363 -7.39 13.05 27.27
C ALA A 363 -6.98 12.28 28.57
N ASP A 364 -7.00 13.01 29.69
CA ASP A 364 -6.44 12.67 31.01
C ASP A 364 -6.95 11.36 31.67
N ASP A 365 -8.11 10.83 31.28
CA ASP A 365 -8.66 9.61 31.87
C ASP A 365 -8.03 8.33 31.29
N LYS A 366 -7.01 7.85 32.01
CA LYS A 366 -6.32 6.58 31.76
C LYS A 366 -7.27 5.38 31.71
N SER A 367 -8.37 5.37 32.45
CA SER A 367 -9.32 4.25 32.44
C SER A 367 -10.05 4.13 31.10
N GLN A 368 -10.50 5.25 30.53
CA GLN A 368 -11.13 5.30 29.21
C GLN A 368 -10.15 4.98 28.08
N THR A 369 -8.89 5.40 28.25
CA THR A 369 -7.80 5.03 27.32
C THR A 369 -7.62 3.51 27.23
N ALA A 370 -7.88 2.75 28.30
CA ALA A 370 -7.81 1.29 28.25
C ALA A 370 -8.86 0.69 27.30
N TYR A 371 -10.09 1.23 27.28
CA TYR A 371 -11.15 0.81 26.36
C TYR A 371 -10.91 1.28 24.93
N GLY A 372 -10.40 2.50 24.75
CA GLY A 372 -9.96 2.98 23.44
C GLY A 372 -8.83 2.14 22.85
N ALA A 373 -7.89 1.69 23.68
CA ALA A 373 -6.85 0.74 23.30
C ALA A 373 -7.46 -0.64 22.99
N ALA A 374 -8.40 -1.15 23.79
CA ALA A 374 -9.11 -2.40 23.52
C ALA A 374 -9.78 -2.40 22.14
N TYR A 375 -10.45 -1.30 21.81
CA TYR A 375 -11.10 -1.13 20.50
C TYR A 375 -10.08 -1.21 19.37
N THR A 376 -8.96 -0.49 19.49
CA THR A 376 -7.89 -0.49 18.48
C THR A 376 -7.26 -1.88 18.34
N GLU A 377 -7.02 -2.57 19.45
CA GLU A 377 -6.53 -3.95 19.46
C GLU A 377 -7.51 -4.92 18.79
N ALA A 378 -8.82 -4.72 18.95
CA ALA A 378 -9.84 -5.53 18.27
C ALA A 378 -9.81 -5.37 16.75
N LEU A 379 -9.63 -4.14 16.24
CA LEU A 379 -9.50 -3.90 14.81
C LEU A 379 -8.20 -4.49 14.25
N ALA A 380 -7.11 -4.39 15.00
CA ALA A 380 -5.85 -5.01 14.63
C ALA A 380 -5.96 -6.53 14.56
N HIS A 381 -6.61 -7.14 15.57
CA HIS A 381 -6.88 -8.56 15.59
C HIS A 381 -7.75 -9.00 14.41
N LEU A 382 -8.82 -8.26 14.14
CA LEU A 382 -9.68 -8.50 12.98
C LEU A 382 -8.88 -8.43 11.67
N GLY A 383 -8.10 -7.37 11.45
CA GLY A 383 -7.25 -7.20 10.26
C GLY A 383 -6.26 -8.35 10.07
N ALA A 384 -5.58 -8.75 11.14
CA ALA A 384 -4.65 -9.88 11.12
C ALA A 384 -5.33 -11.19 10.71
N ARG A 385 -6.49 -11.51 11.30
CA ARG A 385 -7.22 -12.78 11.07
C ARG A 385 -7.93 -12.87 9.73
N LEU A 386 -8.23 -11.72 9.11
CA LEU A 386 -8.80 -11.68 7.77
C LEU A 386 -7.78 -12.02 6.69
N VAL A 387 -6.54 -11.56 6.88
CA VAL A 387 -5.44 -11.77 5.93
C VAL A 387 -4.75 -13.11 6.18
N ASP A 388 -4.55 -13.47 7.44
CA ASP A 388 -3.95 -14.73 7.84
C ASP A 388 -4.85 -15.43 8.87
N PRO A 389 -5.76 -16.32 8.44
CA PRO A 389 -6.67 -17.03 9.33
C PRO A 389 -5.98 -17.92 10.36
N ALA A 390 -4.76 -18.39 10.04
CA ALA A 390 -3.90 -19.22 10.88
C ALA A 390 -3.01 -18.38 11.82
N CYS A 391 -2.93 -17.06 11.60
CA CYS A 391 -2.33 -16.14 12.54
C CYS A 391 -3.07 -16.26 13.87
N ASP A 392 -2.41 -16.82 14.86
CA ASP A 392 -2.82 -16.67 16.25
C ASP A 392 -1.97 -15.54 16.83
N PRO A 393 -2.52 -14.31 16.97
CA PRO A 393 -1.81 -13.21 17.60
C PRO A 393 -1.39 -13.50 19.06
N GLY A 394 -1.87 -14.61 19.64
CA GLY A 394 -1.43 -15.21 20.90
C GLY A 394 -0.43 -16.38 20.78
N SER A 395 -0.26 -17.07 19.64
CA SER A 395 0.54 -18.32 19.56
C SER A 395 2.05 -18.10 19.56
N ALA A 396 2.54 -16.97 19.05
CA ALA A 396 3.95 -16.58 19.16
C ALA A 396 4.42 -16.52 20.64
N ARG A 397 3.48 -16.53 21.60
CA ARG A 397 3.74 -16.44 23.04
C ARG A 397 3.73 -17.78 23.79
N ARG A 398 3.27 -18.90 23.23
CA ARG A 398 3.33 -20.19 23.95
C ARG A 398 4.77 -20.69 24.17
N HIS A 399 5.71 -20.28 23.32
CA HIS A 399 7.13 -20.68 23.45
C HIS A 399 7.96 -19.82 24.43
N VAL A 400 7.44 -18.69 24.93
CA VAL A 400 8.20 -17.78 25.83
C VAL A 400 7.66 -17.77 27.26
N ALA A 401 6.42 -18.21 27.48
CA ALA A 401 5.79 -18.25 28.81
C ALA A 401 6.33 -19.33 29.77
N ALA A 402 7.37 -20.09 29.40
CA ALA A 402 8.08 -20.99 30.30
C ALA A 402 9.16 -20.29 31.16
N GLY A 403 9.44 -19.00 30.92
CA GLY A 403 10.52 -18.27 31.59
C GLY A 403 10.06 -17.04 32.36
N SER A 404 10.36 -17.04 33.66
CA SER A 404 10.41 -15.87 34.57
C SER A 404 9.10 -15.42 35.25
N GLY A 405 8.91 -15.95 36.46
CA GLY A 405 8.15 -15.27 37.50
C GLY A 405 8.98 -14.13 38.10
N ARG A 406 8.32 -12.99 38.35
CA ARG A 406 8.73 -12.06 39.42
C ARG A 406 7.51 -11.26 39.89
N ARG A 407 7.21 -11.42 41.19
CA ARG A 407 6.17 -10.69 41.95
C ARG A 407 6.66 -9.27 42.27
N GLY A 408 5.78 -8.29 42.08
CA GLY A 408 5.77 -6.99 42.77
C GLY A 408 4.34 -6.71 43.25
N PRO A 409 4.12 -6.11 44.44
CA PRO A 409 2.79 -6.10 45.07
C PRO A 409 1.96 -4.86 44.73
N ARG A 410 0.71 -5.06 44.27
CA ARG A 410 -0.56 -4.67 44.94
C ARG A 410 -1.74 -4.84 43.96
N GLY A 411 -2.55 -5.87 44.21
CA GLY A 411 -3.71 -6.28 43.41
C GLY A 411 -3.38 -7.39 42.41
N ASN A 412 -3.96 -8.59 42.57
CA ASN A 412 -3.87 -9.63 41.55
C ASN A 412 -4.58 -9.13 40.28
N PRO A 413 -3.88 -8.96 39.13
CA PRO A 413 -4.51 -8.47 37.91
C PRO A 413 -5.72 -9.30 37.46
N SER A 414 -5.81 -10.58 37.88
CA SER A 414 -6.96 -11.44 37.59
C SER A 414 -8.27 -10.93 38.20
N ILE A 415 -8.23 -10.37 39.42
CA ILE A 415 -9.44 -9.90 40.13
C ILE A 415 -10.12 -8.77 39.37
N TRP A 416 -9.32 -7.85 38.82
CA TRP A 416 -9.86 -6.71 38.06
C TRP A 416 -10.39 -7.12 36.68
N LEU A 417 -9.80 -8.15 36.07
CA LEU A 417 -10.32 -8.75 34.84
C LEU A 417 -11.63 -9.49 35.10
N GLU A 418 -11.75 -10.22 36.22
CA GLU A 418 -12.99 -10.87 36.63
C GLU A 418 -14.10 -9.85 36.90
N LYS A 419 -13.78 -8.73 37.57
CA LYS A 419 -14.71 -7.60 37.73
C LYS A 419 -15.19 -7.07 36.38
N HIS A 420 -14.29 -6.91 35.41
CA HIS A 420 -14.69 -6.49 34.07
C HIS A 420 -15.57 -7.55 33.37
N ARG A 421 -15.25 -8.85 33.47
CA ARG A 421 -16.10 -9.93 32.93
C ARG A 421 -17.50 -9.94 33.56
N ALA A 422 -17.61 -9.58 34.84
CA ALA A 422 -18.92 -9.42 35.49
C ALA A 422 -19.70 -8.22 34.92
N LEU A 423 -19.02 -7.10 34.63
CA LEU A 423 -19.60 -5.93 33.97
C LEU A 423 -20.14 -6.25 32.58
N GLU A 424 -19.44 -7.06 31.79
CA GLU A 424 -19.92 -7.47 30.47
C GLU A 424 -21.29 -8.17 30.53
N ARG A 425 -21.55 -8.93 31.60
CA ARG A 425 -22.80 -9.66 31.84
C ARG A 425 -23.89 -8.84 32.52
N SER A 426 -23.60 -7.61 32.96
CA SER A 426 -24.57 -6.76 33.63
C SER A 426 -25.25 -5.78 32.66
N ALA A 427 -26.33 -5.13 33.09
CA ALA A 427 -26.99 -4.07 32.33
C ALA A 427 -26.24 -2.71 32.40
N VAL A 428 -25.15 -2.63 33.16
CA VAL A 428 -24.43 -1.38 33.42
C VAL A 428 -23.62 -0.97 32.18
N GLU A 429 -23.63 0.33 31.86
CA GLU A 429 -23.01 0.91 30.65
C GLU A 429 -21.52 1.31 30.83
N GLY A 430 -20.89 0.98 31.95
CA GLY A 430 -19.48 1.31 32.18
C GLY A 430 -18.91 0.80 33.52
N PRO A 431 -17.58 0.89 33.70
CA PRO A 431 -16.92 0.43 34.93
C PRO A 431 -17.32 1.27 36.15
N ASP A 432 -17.37 0.61 37.31
CA ASP A 432 -17.51 1.26 38.62
C ASP A 432 -16.25 2.07 38.98
N GLU A 433 -16.36 2.96 39.97
CA GLU A 433 -15.25 3.85 40.36
C GLU A 433 -14.04 3.06 40.84
N LEU A 434 -14.26 1.91 41.50
CA LEU A 434 -13.19 1.02 41.94
C LEU A 434 -12.35 0.48 40.77
N LEU A 435 -13.00 0.00 39.69
CA LEU A 435 -12.29 -0.46 38.50
C LEU A 435 -11.64 0.70 37.75
N ARG A 436 -12.27 1.89 37.71
CA ARG A 436 -11.65 3.09 37.12
C ARG A 436 -10.39 3.50 37.86
N ASP A 437 -10.40 3.50 39.19
CA ASP A 437 -9.23 3.81 40.02
C ASP A 437 -8.11 2.81 39.83
N ALA A 438 -8.44 1.52 39.82
CA ALA A 438 -7.46 0.47 39.53
C ALA A 438 -6.82 0.65 38.15
N LEU A 439 -7.63 0.97 37.13
CA LEU A 439 -7.15 1.25 35.79
C LEU A 439 -6.34 2.54 35.75
N ARG A 440 -6.71 3.62 36.44
CA ARG A 440 -5.93 4.87 36.51
C ARG A 440 -4.57 4.65 37.17
N GLY A 441 -4.54 3.88 38.26
CA GLY A 441 -3.35 3.56 39.05
C GLY A 441 -2.38 2.56 38.41
N SER A 442 -2.81 1.74 37.44
CA SER A 442 -1.97 0.65 36.90
C SER A 442 -1.91 0.61 35.36
N ARG A 443 -0.76 1.03 34.80
CA ARG A 443 -0.45 0.90 33.36
C ARG A 443 -0.45 -0.55 32.88
N VAL A 444 0.03 -1.47 33.72
CA VAL A 444 0.05 -2.91 33.43
C VAL A 444 -1.37 -3.44 33.29
N LEU A 445 -2.27 -3.07 34.21
CA LEU A 445 -3.66 -3.50 34.18
C LEU A 445 -4.39 -2.97 32.94
N ARG A 446 -4.23 -1.67 32.62
CA ARG A 446 -4.86 -1.07 31.43
C ARG A 446 -4.52 -1.81 30.15
N ARG A 447 -3.25 -2.18 29.98
CA ARG A 447 -2.78 -2.88 28.78
C ARG A 447 -3.24 -4.32 28.73
N ARG A 448 -3.23 -5.01 29.87
CA ARG A 448 -3.74 -6.36 29.95
C ARG A 448 -5.23 -6.39 29.61
N LEU A 449 -6.00 -5.46 30.15
CA LEU A 449 -7.41 -5.27 29.80
C LEU A 449 -7.58 -4.99 28.32
N ALA A 450 -6.84 -4.01 27.78
CA ALA A 450 -6.91 -3.65 26.36
C ALA A 450 -6.65 -4.86 25.45
N ARG A 451 -5.63 -5.66 25.77
CA ARG A 451 -5.30 -6.86 25.00
C ARG A 451 -6.38 -7.94 25.10
N GLU A 452 -6.79 -8.32 26.32
CA GLU A 452 -7.78 -9.40 26.51
C GLU A 452 -9.15 -9.04 25.92
N LEU A 453 -9.57 -7.78 26.05
CA LEU A 453 -10.81 -7.30 25.44
C LEU A 453 -10.69 -7.13 23.93
N GLY A 454 -9.55 -6.63 23.46
CA GLY A 454 -9.28 -6.48 22.03
C GLY A 454 -9.36 -7.83 21.31
N GLU A 455 -8.70 -8.85 21.84
CA GLU A 455 -8.73 -10.20 21.26
C GLU A 455 -10.15 -10.78 21.22
N ARG A 456 -10.90 -10.68 22.32
CA ARG A 456 -12.28 -11.18 22.40
C ARG A 456 -13.22 -10.44 21.47
N LEU A 457 -13.16 -9.12 21.46
CA LEU A 457 -13.96 -8.30 20.57
C LEU A 457 -13.57 -8.55 19.10
N GLY A 458 -12.28 -8.69 18.80
CA GLY A 458 -11.78 -9.01 17.47
C GLY A 458 -12.31 -10.36 16.96
N ASN A 459 -12.31 -11.39 17.80
CA ASN A 459 -12.93 -12.69 17.48
C ASN A 459 -14.45 -12.55 17.27
N ALA A 460 -15.16 -11.83 18.13
CA ALA A 460 -16.59 -11.60 17.98
C ALA A 460 -16.93 -10.85 16.67
N LEU A 461 -16.12 -9.86 16.28
CA LEU A 461 -16.26 -9.16 15.00
C LEU A 461 -15.98 -10.09 13.82
N LEU A 462 -14.93 -10.92 13.90
CA LEU A 462 -14.60 -11.90 12.88
C LEU A 462 -15.73 -12.91 12.66
N ASP A 463 -16.35 -13.41 13.74
CA ASP A 463 -17.49 -14.33 13.67
C ASP A 463 -18.72 -13.67 13.04
N ARG A 464 -18.96 -12.38 13.31
CA ARG A 464 -20.04 -11.62 12.67
C ARG A 464 -19.79 -11.43 11.18
N VAL A 465 -18.54 -11.13 10.78
CA VAL A 465 -18.13 -11.04 9.37
C VAL A 465 -18.35 -12.38 8.67
N ARG A 466 -17.87 -13.48 9.24
CA ARG A 466 -18.04 -14.84 8.68
C ARG A 466 -19.49 -15.26 8.55
N ALA A 467 -20.34 -14.83 9.49
CA ALA A 467 -21.78 -15.08 9.46
C ALA A 467 -22.57 -14.10 8.56
N GLY A 468 -21.90 -13.19 7.83
CA GLY A 468 -22.57 -12.18 7.00
C GLY A 468 -23.37 -11.13 7.78
N ARG A 469 -23.20 -11.05 9.11
CA ARG A 469 -23.91 -10.12 10.00
C ARG A 469 -23.26 -8.74 10.11
N LEU A 470 -22.14 -8.53 9.42
CA LEU A 470 -21.38 -7.30 9.48
C LEU A 470 -20.95 -6.93 8.05
N GLU A 471 -21.66 -5.98 7.44
CA GLU A 471 -21.46 -5.58 6.05
C GLU A 471 -20.32 -4.56 5.90
N LYS A 472 -19.89 -4.30 4.65
CA LYS A 472 -18.85 -3.28 4.36
C LYS A 472 -19.14 -1.91 4.97
N LYS A 473 -20.41 -1.49 5.04
CA LYS A 473 -20.81 -0.21 5.64
C LYS A 473 -20.54 -0.17 7.16
N ASP A 474 -20.73 -1.29 7.85
CA ASP A 474 -20.53 -1.44 9.29
C ASP A 474 -19.03 -1.49 9.60
N LEU A 475 -18.26 -2.26 8.81
CA LEU A 475 -16.80 -2.26 8.86
C LEU A 475 -16.23 -0.85 8.70
N ARG A 476 -16.66 -0.14 7.65
CA ARG A 476 -16.26 1.24 7.42
C ARG A 476 -16.53 2.12 8.65
N ARG A 477 -17.69 1.96 9.29
CA ARG A 477 -18.07 2.72 10.48
C ARG A 477 -17.15 2.40 11.67
N LEU A 478 -16.76 1.13 11.84
CA LEU A 478 -15.83 0.73 12.91
C LEU A 478 -14.47 1.41 12.77
N PHE A 479 -13.97 1.65 11.55
CA PHE A 479 -12.69 2.30 11.31
C PHE A 479 -12.76 3.84 11.27
N THR A 480 -13.88 4.41 10.82
CA THR A 480 -14.00 5.87 10.59
C THR A 480 -14.62 6.65 11.74
N ARG A 481 -15.41 6.01 12.61
CA ARG A 481 -16.06 6.71 13.72
C ARG A 481 -15.06 6.96 14.85
N PRO A 482 -14.77 8.22 15.22
CA PRO A 482 -13.95 8.52 16.40
C PRO A 482 -14.62 7.97 17.65
N LEU A 483 -13.84 7.33 18.51
CA LEU A 483 -14.29 6.90 19.82
C LEU A 483 -14.12 8.07 20.81
N SER A 484 -15.23 8.55 21.36
CA SER A 484 -15.19 9.57 22.42
C SER A 484 -14.58 8.95 23.68
N PRO A 485 -13.58 9.58 24.32
CA PRO A 485 -13.05 9.09 25.60
C PRO A 485 -14.15 8.87 26.64
N ALA A 486 -15.15 9.75 26.72
CA ALA A 486 -16.25 9.63 27.68
C ALA A 486 -17.14 8.39 27.47
N HIS A 487 -17.19 7.85 26.25
CA HIS A 487 -18.08 6.74 25.89
C HIS A 487 -17.34 5.46 25.50
N ALA A 488 -16.00 5.45 25.55
CA ALA A 488 -15.18 4.34 25.08
C ALA A 488 -15.53 3.01 25.77
N ALA A 489 -15.75 3.03 27.09
CA ALA A 489 -16.17 1.85 27.83
C ALA A 489 -17.54 1.32 27.38
N ARG A 490 -18.52 2.23 27.23
CA ARG A 490 -19.87 1.89 26.79
C ARG A 490 -19.86 1.27 25.40
N ASP A 491 -19.20 1.92 24.45
CA ASP A 491 -19.13 1.48 23.05
C ASP A 491 -18.49 0.09 22.93
N VAL A 492 -17.42 -0.19 23.67
CA VAL A 492 -16.78 -1.52 23.71
C VAL A 492 -17.70 -2.57 24.32
N LEU A 493 -18.40 -2.25 25.42
CA LEU A 493 -19.34 -3.18 26.06
C LEU A 493 -20.53 -3.51 25.16
N VAL A 494 -21.09 -2.51 24.47
CA VAL A 494 -22.18 -2.71 23.51
C VAL A 494 -21.73 -3.67 22.40
N LEU A 495 -20.55 -3.44 21.82
CA LEU A 495 -20.02 -4.30 20.76
C LEU A 495 -19.74 -5.73 21.24
N LEU A 496 -19.30 -5.92 22.49
CA LEU A 496 -19.07 -7.25 23.06
C LEU A 496 -20.36 -8.03 23.30
N ARG A 497 -21.46 -7.34 23.62
CA ARG A 497 -22.75 -7.96 24.00
C ARG A 497 -23.56 -8.47 22.81
N GLY A 498 -23.41 -7.86 21.63
CA GLY A 498 -24.27 -8.20 20.49
C GLY A 498 -24.57 -7.01 19.64
#